data_AF-A0A0V8JGW6-F1
#
_entry.id   AF-A0A0V8JGW6-F1
#
_cell.length_a   1.000
_cell.length_b   1.000
_cell.length_c   1.000
_cell.angle_alpha   90.00
_cell.angle_beta   90.00
_cell.angle_gamma   90.00
#
_symmetry.space_group_name_H-M   'P 1'
#
loop_
_entity.id
_entity.type
_entity.pdbx_description
1 polymer ?
#
loop_
_entity_poly.entity_id
_entity_poly.type
_entity_poly.pdbx_seq_one_letter_code
_entity_poly.pdbx_strand_id
1 'polypeptide(L)'
;MNMSQLRSGDGIEFLSFHRDFIQEALEWYNNEGLNPRLVEPWRSIPIAIKRHPEWTRELQNAENRIVRNLSSFNSSDELGRFLQTSSLHDAIHVIGSDVFNESDFGRISRAPRSTLFYNWHGLINNWWRQLDGL
;
A
#
# COMPACT_ATOMS: atom_id res chain seq x y z
N MET A 1 -20.43 -5.59 -12.25
CA MET A 1 -19.79 -4.28 -12.52
C MET A 1 -18.72 -4.52 -13.55
N ASN A 2 -18.65 -3.67 -14.58
CA ASN A 2 -17.69 -3.80 -15.67
C ASN A 2 -16.31 -3.48 -15.08
N MET A 3 -15.46 -4.49 -14.84
CA MET A 3 -14.05 -4.24 -14.50
C MET A 3 -13.42 -3.68 -15.76
N SER A 4 -13.36 -2.35 -15.89
CA SER A 4 -12.55 -1.72 -16.93
C SER A 4 -11.14 -2.29 -16.80
N GLN A 5 -10.72 -3.04 -17.80
CA GLN A 5 -9.41 -3.65 -17.87
C GLN A 5 -8.37 -2.55 -17.70
N LEU A 6 -7.53 -2.63 -16.65
CA LEU A 6 -6.48 -1.62 -16.44
C LEU A 6 -5.64 -1.50 -17.71
N ARG A 7 -5.37 -0.26 -18.12
CA ARG A 7 -4.63 0.08 -19.32
C ARG A 7 -3.13 0.13 -19.03
N SER A 8 -2.34 0.23 -20.10
CA SER A 8 -0.93 0.58 -19.97
C SER A 8 -0.81 1.97 -19.35
N GLY A 9 -0.02 2.11 -18.28
CA GLY A 9 0.15 3.38 -17.58
C GLY A 9 -0.62 3.47 -16.25
N ASP A 10 -1.74 2.77 -16.09
CA ASP A 10 -2.57 2.86 -14.88
C ASP A 10 -1.81 2.41 -13.62
N GLY A 11 -0.83 1.51 -13.75
CA GLY A 11 -0.02 1.03 -12.64
C GLY A 11 0.99 2.07 -12.18
N ILE A 12 1.70 2.68 -13.12
CA ILE A 12 2.68 3.72 -12.78
C ILE A 12 1.99 5.02 -12.32
N GLU A 13 0.81 5.33 -12.82
CA GLU A 13 -0.02 6.43 -12.33
C GLU A 13 -0.42 6.20 -10.87
N PHE A 14 -0.91 5.01 -10.53
CA PHE A 14 -1.24 4.63 -9.15
C PHE A 14 -0.03 4.78 -8.22
N LEU A 15 1.13 4.25 -8.60
CA LEU A 15 2.33 4.32 -7.77
C LEU A 15 2.82 5.77 -7.58
N SER A 16 2.86 6.54 -8.67
CA SER A 16 3.32 7.94 -8.65
C SER A 16 2.38 8.82 -7.83
N PHE A 17 1.06 8.69 -8.03
CA PHE A 17 0.07 9.42 -7.25
C PHE A 17 0.26 9.22 -5.75
N HIS A 18 0.37 7.97 -5.29
CA HIS A 18 0.51 7.71 -3.86
C HIS A 18 1.85 8.19 -3.31
N ARG A 19 2.95 8.03 -4.06
CA ARG A 19 4.27 8.55 -3.66
C ARG A 19 4.23 10.07 -3.49
N ASP A 20 3.70 10.78 -4.48
CA ASP A 20 3.69 12.24 -4.49
C ASP A 20 2.76 12.77 -3.40
N PHE A 21 1.58 12.17 -3.25
CA PHE A 21 0.63 12.49 -2.17
C PHE A 21 1.25 12.31 -0.78
N ILE A 22 1.87 11.15 -0.49
CA ILE A 22 2.48 10.95 0.84
C ILE A 22 3.68 11.87 1.04
N GLN A 23 4.44 12.19 -0.01
CA GLN A 23 5.56 13.12 0.13
C GLN A 23 5.08 14.51 0.56
N GLU A 24 4.12 15.10 -0.17
CA GLU A 24 3.58 16.43 0.15
C GLU A 24 2.95 16.47 1.55
N ALA A 25 2.17 15.44 1.91
CA ALA A 25 1.53 15.36 3.21
C ALA A 25 2.55 15.17 4.35
N LEU A 26 3.61 14.40 4.15
CA LEU A 26 4.66 14.21 5.16
C LEU A 26 5.57 15.43 5.30
N GLU A 27 5.79 16.20 4.24
CA GLU A 27 6.44 17.51 4.32
C GLU A 27 5.66 18.45 5.25
N TRP A 28 4.34 18.56 5.06
CA TRP A 28 3.48 19.29 5.98
C TRP A 28 3.52 18.73 7.41
N TYR A 29 3.34 17.41 7.58
CA TYR A 29 3.32 16.74 8.89
C TYR A 29 4.58 17.01 9.71
N ASN A 30 5.75 16.97 9.06
CA ASN A 30 7.03 17.26 9.69
C ASN A 30 7.17 18.74 10.06
N ASN A 31 6.67 19.67 9.22
CA ASN A 31 6.71 21.10 9.49
C ASN A 31 5.83 21.50 10.69
N GLU A 32 4.73 20.78 10.94
CA GLU A 32 3.90 20.94 12.14
C GLU A 32 4.57 20.39 13.43
N GLY A 33 5.74 19.76 13.33
CA GLY A 33 6.45 19.18 14.47
C GLY A 33 5.76 17.95 15.06
N LEU A 34 4.91 17.28 14.28
CA LEU A 34 4.23 16.05 14.68
C LEU A 34 5.22 14.88 14.75
N ASN A 35 4.89 13.84 15.52
CA ASN A 35 5.81 12.71 15.75
C ASN A 35 6.01 11.87 14.47
N PRO A 36 7.20 11.90 13.83
CA PRO A 36 7.43 11.21 12.56
C PRO A 36 7.37 9.69 12.68
N ARG A 37 7.57 9.14 13.89
CA ARG A 37 7.54 7.68 14.12
C ARG A 37 6.17 7.05 13.86
N LEU A 38 5.10 7.85 13.90
CA LEU A 38 3.74 7.34 13.67
C LEU A 38 3.46 7.08 12.20
N VAL A 39 4.20 7.73 11.29
CA VAL A 39 3.99 7.69 9.84
C VAL A 39 5.13 7.00 9.09
N GLU A 40 6.08 6.40 9.82
CA GLU A 40 7.18 5.63 9.22
C GLU A 40 6.64 4.49 8.34
N PRO A 41 7.19 4.28 7.12
CA PRO A 41 6.83 3.13 6.30
C PRO A 41 6.91 1.82 7.09
N TRP A 42 5.90 0.97 6.96
CA TRP A 42 6.03 -0.39 7.50
C TRP A 42 7.21 -1.10 6.83
N ARG A 43 7.92 -1.93 7.60
CA ARG A 43 8.99 -2.80 7.05
C ARG A 43 8.44 -4.04 6.35
N SER A 44 7.22 -4.42 6.71
CA SER A 44 6.46 -5.56 6.20
C SER A 44 5.01 -5.41 6.65
N ILE A 45 4.06 -6.05 5.98
CA ILE A 45 2.68 -6.09 6.45
C ILE A 45 2.66 -6.61 7.91
N PRO A 46 2.00 -5.91 8.86
CA PRO A 46 1.93 -6.31 10.25
C PRO A 46 1.44 -7.76 10.44
N ILE A 47 2.10 -8.52 11.33
CA ILE A 47 1.71 -9.90 11.60
C ILE A 47 0.27 -10.03 12.13
N ALA A 48 -0.24 -8.99 12.81
CA ALA A 48 -1.62 -8.93 13.29
C ALA A 48 -2.63 -8.95 12.12
N ILE A 49 -2.35 -8.22 11.03
CA ILE A 49 -3.15 -8.29 9.79
C ILE A 49 -3.09 -9.69 9.19
N LYS A 50 -1.91 -10.30 9.12
CA LYS A 50 -1.74 -11.65 8.54
C LYS A 50 -2.37 -12.78 9.36
N ARG A 51 -2.65 -12.55 10.64
CA ARG A 51 -3.34 -13.50 11.53
C ARG A 51 -4.85 -13.32 11.53
N HIS A 52 -5.35 -12.27 10.90
CA HIS A 52 -6.79 -12.02 10.80
C HIS A 52 -7.48 -13.17 10.04
N PRO A 53 -8.69 -13.61 10.43
CA PRO A 53 -9.39 -14.71 9.75
C PRO A 53 -9.65 -14.48 8.26
N GLU A 54 -9.77 -13.22 7.83
CA GLU A 54 -9.94 -12.86 6.41
C GLU A 54 -8.63 -12.86 5.61
N TRP A 55 -7.47 -13.10 6.25
CA TRP A 55 -6.21 -13.24 5.55
C TRP A 55 -6.15 -14.57 4.77
N THR A 56 -6.54 -14.53 3.49
CA THR A 56 -6.66 -15.73 2.66
C THR A 56 -5.32 -16.18 2.05
N ARG A 57 -5.34 -17.37 1.46
CA ARG A 57 -4.19 -17.91 0.71
C ARG A 57 -3.83 -17.05 -0.49
N GLU A 58 -4.82 -16.45 -1.14
CA GLU A 58 -4.64 -15.54 -2.28
C GLU A 58 -3.88 -14.28 -1.86
N LEU A 59 -4.24 -13.67 -0.72
CA LEU A 59 -3.52 -12.54 -0.14
C LEU A 59 -2.09 -12.91 0.22
N GLN A 60 -1.89 -14.09 0.82
CA GLN A 60 -0.57 -14.59 1.15
C GLN A 60 0.29 -14.82 -0.10
N ASN A 61 -0.29 -15.35 -1.18
CA ASN A 61 0.40 -15.53 -2.45
C ASN A 61 0.73 -14.20 -3.12
N ALA A 62 -0.16 -13.21 -3.04
CA ALA A 62 0.06 -11.88 -3.59
C ALA A 62 1.21 -11.16 -2.87
N GLU A 63 1.23 -11.20 -1.53
CA GLU A 63 2.37 -10.70 -0.76
C GLU A 63 3.66 -11.46 -1.14
N ASN A 64 3.61 -12.80 -1.20
CA ASN A 64 4.79 -13.61 -1.53
C ASN A 64 5.38 -13.27 -2.90
N ARG A 65 4.54 -12.98 -3.91
CA ARG A 65 5.03 -12.54 -5.22
C ARG A 65 5.85 -11.26 -5.09
N ILE A 66 5.38 -10.29 -4.30
CA ILE A 66 6.09 -9.03 -4.08
C ILE A 66 7.37 -9.27 -3.25
N VAL A 67 7.26 -9.89 -2.07
CA VAL A 67 8.37 -9.93 -1.11
C VAL A 67 9.44 -10.98 -1.41
N ARG A 68 9.10 -12.03 -2.17
CA ARG A 68 10.04 -13.12 -2.51
C ARG A 68 10.42 -13.16 -3.98
N ASN A 69 9.63 -12.56 -4.86
CA ASN A 69 9.82 -12.65 -6.30
C ASN A 69 9.56 -11.29 -6.97
N LEU A 70 10.05 -10.21 -6.37
CA LEU A 70 9.85 -8.86 -6.88
C LEU A 70 10.33 -8.72 -8.34
N SER A 71 11.42 -9.40 -8.70
CA SER A 71 11.94 -9.45 -10.07
C SER A 71 11.03 -10.16 -11.08
N SER A 72 9.89 -10.73 -10.65
CA SER A 72 8.86 -11.25 -11.56
C SER A 72 7.97 -10.18 -12.18
N PHE A 73 8.08 -8.92 -11.75
CA PHE A 73 7.43 -7.78 -12.40
C PHE A 73 8.39 -7.24 -13.47
N ASN A 74 7.92 -7.16 -14.71
CA ASN A 74 8.72 -6.66 -15.83
C ASN A 74 8.87 -5.12 -15.81
N SER A 75 8.00 -4.44 -15.07
CA SER A 75 8.02 -2.98 -14.93
C SER A 75 7.26 -2.52 -13.69
N SER A 76 7.51 -1.27 -13.30
CA SER A 76 6.76 -0.58 -12.26
C SER A 76 5.27 -0.42 -12.58
N ASP A 77 4.92 -0.28 -13.86
CA ASP A 77 3.53 -0.32 -14.31
C ASP A 77 2.88 -1.71 -14.07
N GLU A 78 3.62 -2.81 -14.24
CA GLU A 78 3.11 -4.14 -13.91
C GLU A 78 2.91 -4.32 -12.39
N LEU A 79 3.87 -3.88 -11.57
CA LEU A 79 3.74 -3.90 -10.11
C LEU A 79 2.52 -3.08 -9.65
N GLY A 80 2.35 -1.86 -10.14
CA GLY A 80 1.25 -0.98 -9.77
C GLY A 80 -0.12 -1.53 -10.18
N ARG A 81 -0.24 -2.11 -11.38
CA ARG A 81 -1.47 -2.80 -11.80
C ARG A 81 -1.74 -4.04 -10.95
N PHE A 82 -0.71 -4.79 -10.59
CA PHE A 82 -0.86 -5.95 -9.72
C PHE A 82 -1.37 -5.55 -8.33
N LEU A 83 -0.86 -4.47 -7.75
CA LEU A 83 -1.38 -3.96 -6.47
C LEU A 83 -2.85 -3.54 -6.56
N GLN A 84 -3.28 -2.92 -7.66
CA GLN A 84 -4.67 -2.51 -7.87
C GLN A 84 -5.63 -3.68 -8.16
N THR A 85 -5.15 -4.75 -8.79
CA THR A 85 -6.01 -5.87 -9.25
C THR A 85 -5.93 -7.09 -8.34
N SER A 86 -4.83 -7.25 -7.61
CA SER A 86 -4.80 -8.16 -6.49
C SER A 86 -5.68 -7.59 -5.38
N SER A 87 -6.44 -8.45 -4.71
CA SER A 87 -7.20 -8.03 -3.53
C SER A 87 -6.32 -7.60 -2.36
N LEU A 88 -4.98 -7.64 -2.49
CA LEU A 88 -4.03 -7.32 -1.44
C LEU A 88 -4.18 -5.88 -0.96
N HIS A 89 -4.17 -4.91 -1.88
CA HIS A 89 -4.24 -3.50 -1.52
C HIS A 89 -5.48 -3.18 -0.68
N ASP A 90 -6.66 -3.57 -1.19
CA ASP A 90 -7.93 -3.30 -0.54
C ASP A 90 -8.08 -4.10 0.77
N ALA A 91 -7.60 -5.34 0.81
CA ALA A 91 -7.64 -6.16 2.02
C ALA A 91 -6.79 -5.56 3.15
N ILE A 92 -5.65 -4.92 2.86
CA ILE A 92 -4.86 -4.25 3.90
C ILE A 92 -5.63 -3.09 4.52
N HIS A 93 -6.37 -2.30 3.73
CA HIS A 93 -7.25 -1.25 4.26
C HIS A 93 -8.36 -1.82 5.15
N VAL A 94 -9.07 -2.84 4.66
CA VAL A 94 -10.20 -3.45 5.38
C VAL A 94 -9.76 -4.13 6.66
N ILE A 95 -8.80 -5.06 6.56
CA ILE A 95 -8.32 -5.83 7.71
C ILE A 95 -7.57 -4.93 8.68
N GLY A 96 -6.73 -4.01 8.19
CA GLY A 96 -6.01 -3.08 9.05
C GLY A 96 -6.94 -2.16 9.83
N SER A 97 -8.06 -1.73 9.23
CA SER A 97 -9.08 -0.94 9.91
C SER A 97 -9.67 -1.68 11.11
N ASP A 98 -9.91 -2.99 10.98
CA ASP A 98 -10.44 -3.81 12.07
C ASP A 98 -9.36 -4.09 13.13
N VAL A 99 -8.21 -4.61 12.70
CA VAL A 99 -7.10 -5.01 13.58
C VAL A 99 -6.60 -3.86 14.46
N PHE A 100 -6.54 -2.64 13.92
CA PHE A 100 -6.07 -1.47 14.65
C PHE A 100 -7.19 -0.58 15.20
N ASN A 101 -8.46 -0.96 15.00
CA ASN A 101 -9.62 -0.16 15.39
C ASN A 101 -9.59 1.29 14.82
N GLU A 102 -9.15 1.42 13.58
CA GLU A 102 -8.93 2.69 12.86
C GLU A 102 -9.87 2.81 11.65
N SER A 103 -11.14 3.15 11.92
CA SER A 103 -12.21 3.11 10.92
C SER A 103 -12.00 3.98 9.68
N ASP A 104 -11.21 5.06 9.80
CA ASP A 104 -10.90 5.92 8.66
C ASP A 104 -9.93 5.22 7.68
N PHE A 105 -9.04 4.34 8.16
CA PHE A 105 -8.11 3.60 7.30
C PHE A 105 -8.84 2.69 6.30
N GLY A 106 -9.98 2.09 6.70
CA GLY A 106 -10.78 1.20 5.85
C GLY A 106 -11.66 1.93 4.84
N ARG A 107 -11.75 3.26 4.88
CA ARG A 107 -12.61 4.07 4.00
C ARG A 107 -11.72 4.86 3.05
N ILE A 108 -11.64 4.48 1.77
CA ILE A 108 -10.71 5.08 0.78
C ILE A 108 -10.71 6.62 0.82
N SER A 109 -11.89 7.27 0.86
CA SER A 109 -12.00 8.74 0.89
C SER A 109 -11.55 9.41 2.19
N ARG A 110 -11.28 8.63 3.24
CA ARG A 110 -10.85 9.08 4.57
C ARG A 110 -9.52 8.48 4.99
N ALA A 111 -9.03 7.44 4.30
CA ALA A 111 -7.82 6.72 4.67
C ALA A 111 -6.61 7.64 4.92
N PRO A 112 -6.38 8.72 4.14
CA PRO A 112 -5.31 9.67 4.43
C PRO A 112 -5.36 10.35 5.81
N ARG A 113 -6.48 10.29 6.54
CA ARG A 113 -6.59 10.83 7.91
C ARG A 113 -5.97 9.91 8.97
N SER A 114 -5.74 8.64 8.63
CA SER A 114 -5.11 7.67 9.52
C SER A 114 -3.62 7.58 9.24
N THR A 115 -2.78 7.51 10.28
CA THR A 115 -1.34 7.31 10.11
C THR A 115 -1.00 5.99 9.40
N LEU A 116 -1.90 5.00 9.51
CA LEU A 116 -1.78 3.69 8.84
C LEU A 116 -1.71 3.80 7.32
N PHE A 117 -2.36 4.81 6.72
CA PHE A 117 -2.25 5.10 5.29
C PHE A 117 -0.81 5.36 4.89
N TYR A 118 -0.12 6.22 5.63
CA TYR A 118 1.28 6.57 5.36
C TYR A 118 2.22 5.38 5.59
N ASN A 119 1.95 4.58 6.64
CA ASN A 119 2.75 3.39 6.88
C ASN A 119 2.61 2.36 5.73
N TRP A 120 1.37 2.13 5.26
CA TRP A 120 1.06 1.19 4.19
C TRP A 120 1.58 1.66 2.82
N HIS A 121 1.26 2.89 2.41
CA HIS A 121 1.70 3.42 1.13
C HIS A 121 3.21 3.70 1.11
N GLY A 122 3.81 3.97 2.27
CA GLY A 122 5.26 3.99 2.43
C GLY A 122 5.90 2.61 2.14
N LEU A 123 5.29 1.51 2.60
CA LEU A 123 5.74 0.16 2.29
C LEU A 123 5.62 -0.14 0.78
N ILE A 124 4.50 0.24 0.15
CA ILE A 124 4.34 0.13 -1.31
C ILE A 124 5.46 0.89 -2.04
N ASN A 125 5.74 2.13 -1.63
CA ASN A 125 6.79 2.95 -2.23
C ASN A 125 8.18 2.30 -2.05
N ASN A 126 8.44 1.65 -0.91
CA ASN A 126 9.68 0.88 -0.71
C ASN A 126 9.81 -0.30 -1.68
N TRP A 127 8.73 -1.07 -1.89
CA TRP A 127 8.73 -2.16 -2.88
C TRP A 127 8.97 -1.63 -4.30
N TRP A 128 8.35 -0.51 -4.65
CA TRP A 128 8.56 0.12 -5.95
C TRP A 128 10.02 0.58 -6.13
N ARG A 129 10.60 1.28 -5.15
CA ARG A 129 12.02 1.68 -5.19
C ARG A 129 12.96 0.48 -5.33
N GLN A 130 12.69 -0.59 -4.58
CA GLN A 130 13.46 -1.82 -4.69
C GLN A 130 13.38 -2.45 -6.09
N LEU A 131 12.24 -2.39 -6.76
CA LEU A 131 12.07 -2.88 -8.12
C LEU A 131 12.85 -2.04 -9.13
N ASP A 132 12.77 -0.71 -9.04
CA ASP A 132 13.45 0.22 -9.96
C ASP A 132 14.95 0.38 -9.67
N GLY A 133 15.45 -0.18 -8.56
CA GLY A 133 16.85 -0.05 -8.14
C GLY A 133 17.20 1.35 -7.61
N LEU A 134 16.22 2.04 -7.02
CA LEU A 134 16.32 3.39 -6.44
C LEU A 134 16.58 3.38 -4.93
#